data_AF-E0E1W4-F1
#
_entry.id   AF-E0E1W4-F1
#
_cell.length_a   1.000
_cell.length_b   1.000
_cell.length_c   1.000
_cell.angle_alpha   90.00
_cell.angle_beta   90.00
_cell.angle_gamma   90.00
#
_symmetry.space_group_name_H-M   'P 1'
#
loop_
_entity.id
_entity.type
_entity.pdbx_description
1 polymer ?
#
loop_
_entity_poly.entity_id
_entity_poly.type
_entity_poly.pdbx_seq_one_letter_code
_entity_poly.pdbx_strand_id
1 'polypeptide(L)' 'MAGYRLKNTIADSKTQVLYIYGEKEMGCVKESAKLLKKMHPDCTLYEAKGYNHGYLSAYLPLEWMELVNKFFENEK' A
#
# COMPACT_ATOMS: atom_id res chain seq x y z
N MET A 1 21.64 10.75 -10.90
CA MET A 1 20.53 9.79 -10.74
C MET A 1 19.23 10.57 -10.80
N ALA A 2 18.29 10.20 -11.68
CA ALA A 2 16.98 10.84 -11.70
C ALA A 2 16.28 10.56 -10.35
N GLY A 3 15.84 11.61 -9.65
CA GLY A 3 15.11 11.46 -8.40
C GLY A 3 13.78 10.77 -8.66
N TYR A 4 13.48 9.72 -7.89
CA TYR A 4 12.17 9.08 -7.95
C TYR A 4 11.09 10.10 -7.58
N ARG A 5 10.09 10.27 -8.46
CA ARG A 5 8.98 11.19 -8.27
C ARG A 5 7.71 10.55 -8.82
N LEU A 6 6.65 10.59 -8.03
CA LEU A 6 5.31 10.23 -8.47
C LEU A 6 4.69 11.36 -9.29
N LYS A 7 3.75 11.01 -10.17
CA LYS A 7 3.03 12.01 -10.99
C LYS A 7 2.25 12.97 -10.08
N ASN A 8 2.29 14.26 -10.38
CA ASN A 8 1.60 15.28 -9.58
C ASN A 8 0.08 15.06 -9.54
N THR A 9 -0.49 14.49 -10.61
CA THR A 9 -1.93 14.18 -10.70
C THR A 9 -2.41 13.18 -9.65
N ILE A 10 -1.52 12.48 -8.96
CA ILE A 10 -1.88 11.63 -7.82
C ILE A 10 -2.45 12.47 -6.67
N ALA A 11 -1.96 13.69 -6.46
CA ALA A 11 -2.46 14.58 -5.42
C ALA A 11 -3.86 15.13 -5.70
N ASP A 12 -4.28 15.12 -6.97
CA ASP A 12 -5.60 15.60 -7.39
C ASP A 12 -6.68 14.50 -7.28
N SER A 13 -6.28 13.25 -7.05
CA SER A 13 -7.19 12.12 -6.90
C SER A 13 -7.96 12.21 -5.59
N LYS A 14 -9.22 11.73 -5.60
CA LYS A 14 -10.07 11.58 -4.40
C LYS A 14 -10.39 10.12 -4.09
N THR A 15 -9.80 9.19 -4.82
CA THR A 15 -10.06 7.76 -4.67
C THR A 15 -9.45 7.26 -3.38
N GLN A 16 -10.15 6.47 -2.57
CA GLN A 16 -9.53 5.78 -1.44
C GLN A 16 -8.51 4.76 -1.96
N VAL A 17 -7.33 4.70 -1.38
CA VAL A 17 -6.26 3.79 -1.83
C VAL A 17 -5.83 2.90 -0.67
N LEU A 18 -5.78 1.59 -0.87
CA LEU A 18 -5.10 0.67 0.04
C LEU A 18 -3.76 0.26 -0.57
N TYR A 19 -2.65 0.58 0.12
CA TYR A 19 -1.31 0.16 -0.27
C TYR A 19 -0.81 -0.93 0.68
N ILE A 20 -0.67 -2.14 0.17
CA ILE A 20 -0.23 -3.32 0.92
C ILE A 20 1.22 -3.62 0.57
N TYR A 21 2.09 -3.76 1.58
CA TYR A 21 3.48 -4.19 1.38
C TYR A 21 3.96 -5.10 2.51
N GLY A 22 4.92 -5.98 2.21
CA GLY A 22 5.52 -6.87 3.21
C GLY A 22 6.54 -6.14 4.08
N GLU A 23 6.63 -6.50 5.36
CA GLU A 23 7.65 -5.94 6.27
C GLU A 23 9.09 -6.21 5.81
N LYS A 24 9.33 -7.33 5.13
CA LYS A 24 10.66 -7.73 4.64
C LYS A 24 10.99 -7.17 3.25
N GLU A 25 10.14 -6.30 2.72
CA GLU A 25 10.38 -5.59 1.46
C GLU A 25 11.59 -4.64 1.54
N MET A 26 12.12 -4.31 0.37
CA MET A 26 13.18 -3.32 0.24
C MET A 26 12.76 -1.98 0.81
N GLY A 27 13.70 -1.25 1.42
CA GLY A 27 13.43 0.07 2.01
C GLY A 27 12.82 1.07 1.01
N CYS A 28 13.20 1.00 -0.27
CA CYS A 28 12.63 1.86 -1.31
C CYS A 28 11.11 1.67 -1.51
N VAL A 29 10.58 0.46 -1.29
CA VAL A 29 9.13 0.20 -1.33
C VAL A 29 8.43 0.93 -0.19
N LYS A 30 9.02 0.87 1.01
CA LYS A 30 8.49 1.56 2.20
C LYS A 30 8.53 3.08 2.04
N GLU A 31 9.62 3.61 1.49
CA GLU A 31 9.73 5.03 1.19
C GLU A 31 8.76 5.48 0.08
N SER A 32 8.54 4.64 -0.94
CA SER A 32 7.52 4.90 -1.96
C SER A 32 6.10 4.92 -1.36
N ALA A 33 5.78 3.99 -0.45
CA ALA A 33 4.51 3.94 0.25
C ALA A 33 4.28 5.21 1.10
N LYS A 34 5.29 5.65 1.86
CA LYS A 34 5.25 6.92 2.61
C LYS A 34 5.08 8.13 1.70
N LEU A 35 5.79 8.16 0.56
CA LEU A 35 5.68 9.25 -0.41
C LEU A 35 4.26 9.31 -1.00
N LEU A 36 3.66 8.16 -1.33
CA LEU A 36 2.28 8.10 -1.81
C LEU A 36 1.31 8.63 -0.75
N LYS A 37 1.42 8.17 0.51
CA LYS A 37 0.60 8.66 1.63
C LYS A 37 0.72 10.18 1.83
N LYS A 38 1.92 10.73 1.64
CA LYS A 38 2.17 12.17 1.78
C LYS A 38 1.47 12.99 0.69
N MET A 39 1.42 12.51 -0.55
CA MET A 39 0.75 13.23 -1.65
C MET A 39 -0.73 12.92 -1.76
N HIS A 40 -1.16 11.74 -1.31
CA HIS A 40 -2.53 11.28 -1.36
C HIS A 40 -2.98 10.85 0.05
N PRO A 41 -3.49 11.79 0.88
CA PRO A 41 -3.84 11.52 2.27
C PRO A 41 -4.88 10.42 2.48
N ASP A 42 -5.74 10.18 1.48
CA ASP A 42 -6.74 9.09 1.49
C ASP A 42 -6.15 7.70 1.16
N CYS A 43 -4.82 7.59 1.08
CA CYS A 43 -4.13 6.32 1.04
C CYS A 43 -4.01 5.72 2.45
N THR A 44 -4.38 4.46 2.63
CA THR A 44 -4.10 3.67 3.83
C THR A 44 -2.93 2.74 3.55
N LEU A 45 -1.96 2.71 4.46
CA LEU A 45 -0.79 1.83 4.37
C LEU A 45 -1.01 0.61 5.26
N TYR A 46 -0.81 -0.58 4.70
CA TYR A 46 -0.82 -1.84 5.44
C TYR A 46 0.53 -2.54 5.30
N GLU A 47 1.27 -2.64 6.42
CA GLU A 47 2.52 -3.40 6.48
C GLU A 47 2.23 -4.82 6.97
N ALA A 48 2.39 -5.79 6.07
CA ALA A 48 2.15 -7.20 6.32
C ALA A 48 3.36 -7.80 7.05
N LYS A 49 3.21 -8.00 8.37
CA LYS A 49 4.30 -8.41 9.29
C LYS A 49 4.87 -9.78 8.95
N GLY A 50 6.20 -9.90 8.96
CA GLY A 50 6.91 -11.14 8.64
C GLY A 50 6.92 -11.54 7.16
N TYR A 51 6.25 -10.81 6.27
CA TYR A 51 6.06 -11.19 4.86
C TYR A 51 6.98 -10.46 3.88
N ASN A 52 7.29 -11.14 2.77
CA ASN A 52 8.03 -10.63 1.61
C ASN A 52 7.06 -10.13 0.51
N HIS A 53 7.62 -9.72 -0.63
CA HIS A 53 6.88 -9.27 -1.80
C HIS A 53 5.77 -10.24 -2.22
N GLY A 54 4.54 -9.73 -2.27
CA GLY A 54 3.37 -10.47 -2.75
C GLY A 54 2.97 -11.70 -1.93
N TYR A 55 3.63 -11.99 -0.80
CA TYR A 55 3.43 -13.24 -0.08
C TYR A 55 1.99 -13.39 0.42
N LEU A 56 1.43 -12.32 1.02
CA LEU A 56 0.06 -12.30 1.52
C LEU A 56 -0.95 -12.62 0.40
N SER A 57 -0.87 -11.95 -0.74
CA SER A 57 -1.78 -12.17 -1.87
C SER A 57 -1.57 -13.51 -2.59
N ALA A 58 -0.34 -14.02 -2.63
CA ALA A 58 -0.01 -15.22 -3.40
C ALA A 58 -0.26 -16.53 -2.62
N TYR A 59 0.04 -16.53 -1.31
CA TYR A 59 0.06 -17.76 -0.51
C TYR A 59 -1.00 -17.80 0.59
N LEU A 60 -1.55 -16.64 0.97
CA LEU A 60 -2.60 -16.53 1.99
C LEU A 60 -3.82 -15.79 1.41
N PRO A 61 -4.41 -16.29 0.30
CA PRO A 61 -5.43 -15.55 -0.44
C PRO A 61 -6.68 -15.27 0.40
N LEU A 62 -7.03 -16.13 1.35
CA LEU A 62 -8.16 -15.89 2.26
C LEU A 62 -7.89 -14.73 3.22
N GLU A 63 -6.71 -14.68 3.85
CA GLU A 63 -6.31 -13.56 4.73
C GLU A 63 -6.19 -12.26 3.93
N TRP A 64 -5.66 -12.33 2.71
CA TRP A 64 -5.61 -11.19 1.80
C TRP A 64 -7.01 -10.69 1.44
N MET A 65 -7.95 -11.59 1.12
CA MET A 65 -9.34 -11.21 0.82
C MET A 65 -10.02 -10.59 2.04
N GLU A 66 -9.82 -11.13 3.25
CA GLU A 66 -10.38 -10.55 4.46
C GLU A 66 -9.89 -9.10 4.67
N LEU A 67 -8.59 -8.86 4.51
CA LEU A 67 -8.01 -7.52 4.58
C LEU A 67 -8.62 -6.56 3.55
N VAL A 68 -8.75 -7.02 2.31
CA VAL A 68 -9.27 -6.20 1.21
C VAL A 68 -10.77 -5.94 1.36
N ASN A 69 -11.54 -6.92 1.84
CA ASN A 69 -12.97 -6.77 2.09
C ASN A 69 -13.24 -5.73 3.18
N LYS A 70 -12.49 -5.74 4.29
CA LYS A 70 -12.59 -4.69 5.33
C LYS A 70 -12.42 -3.29 4.76
N PHE A 71 -11.47 -3.11 3.84
CA PHE A 71 -11.28 -1.84 3.14
C PHE A 71 -12.48 -1.44 2.28
N PHE A 72 -13.09 -2.39 1.54
CA PHE A 72 -14.27 -2.10 0.73
C PHE A 72 -15.53 -1.84 1.57
N GLU A 73 -15.65 -2.51 2.72
CA GLU A 73 -16.77 -2.35 3.65
C GLU A 73 -16.64 -1.10 4.53
N ASN A 74 -15.53 -0.35 4.42
CA ASN A 74 -15.14 0.76 5.30
C ASN A 74 -15.03 0.36 6.78
N GLU A 75 -14.79 -0.93 7.06
CA GLU A 75 -14.46 -1.38 8.40
C GLU A 75 -13.02 -0.95 8.71
N LYS A 76 -12.86 -0.06 9.69
CA LYS A 76 -11.55 0.42 10.16
C LYS A 76 -10.87 -0.57 11.09
#